data_AF-A0A2G9LZV8-F1
#
_entry.id   AF-A0A2G9LZV8-F1
#
_cell.length_a   1.000
_cell.length_b   1.000
_cell.length_c   1.000
_cell.angle_alpha   90.00
_cell.angle_beta   90.00
_cell.angle_gamma   90.00
#
_symmetry.space_group_name_H-M   'P 1'
#
loop_
_entity.id
_entity.type
_entity.pdbx_description
1 polymer ?
#
loop_
_entity_poly.entity_id
_entity_poly.type
_entity_poly.pdbx_seq_one_letter_code
_entity_poly.pdbx_strand_id
1 'polypeptide(L)'
;MHRKIRPEGIQLGLRFRREVIIPAAIFILLSIMLAYFFRPWFHGFVMSLYTHPPIIMLMLVVIAAVLSARQRSYVALGIVFLLGVAAFAFIVLDQAIVEYYVVRQTHYHKVFSIPDSDGVRLLPKAVARRYLEDSLQKSRERVGGLNIVDIDSRLSWVAPRIPDGLILYLTQKVNGILVADAETTQRNTSMISRSLAVGEEIGIADNIYWRLFKERYLVDIGDVYYLRDGRSILTVAPIIAYRFSLPVMVPYYDGVYVIDEGGLVTHLSPDEAAADPRFRGNRAFPESLARLYVDSYRYHLGIINAIFLHEDQVEIADVAGQDNTQPFLMST
;
A
#
# COMPACT_ATOMS: atom_id res chain seq x y z
N MET A 1 -31.53 35.04 68.29
CA MET A 1 -31.74 35.54 66.91
C MET A 1 -30.64 34.96 66.02
N HIS A 2 -30.86 33.77 65.45
CA HIS A 2 -29.88 33.08 64.59
C HIS A 2 -30.64 32.42 63.44
N ARG A 3 -30.64 33.06 62.27
CA ARG A 3 -31.15 32.48 61.02
C ARG A 3 -29.96 31.92 60.24
N LYS A 4 -29.84 30.59 60.27
CA LYS A 4 -28.88 29.81 59.49
C LYS A 4 -29.41 29.69 58.06
N ILE A 5 -28.80 30.41 57.11
CA ILE A 5 -29.09 30.28 55.68
C ILE A 5 -28.49 28.93 55.23
N ARG A 6 -29.33 28.01 54.75
CA ARG A 6 -28.87 26.76 54.13
C ARG A 6 -28.44 27.05 52.68
N PRO A 7 -27.32 26.52 52.20
CA PRO A 7 -27.00 26.58 50.78
C PRO A 7 -27.87 25.56 50.04
N GLU A 8 -28.68 26.05 49.09
CA GLU A 8 -29.38 25.20 48.13
C GLU A 8 -28.35 24.59 47.18
N GLY A 9 -28.07 23.30 47.36
CA GLY A 9 -27.25 22.54 46.44
C GLY A 9 -27.96 22.41 45.10
N ILE A 10 -27.40 23.04 44.06
CA ILE A 10 -27.76 22.78 42.68
C ILE A 10 -27.30 21.36 42.35
N GLN A 11 -28.16 20.37 42.60
CA GLN A 11 -27.99 19.03 42.03
C GLN A 11 -28.36 19.12 40.55
N LEU A 12 -27.35 19.33 39.70
CA LEU A 12 -27.45 19.13 38.26
C LEU A 12 -27.54 17.62 37.97
N GLY A 13 -28.65 17.01 38.38
CA GLY A 13 -28.93 15.61 38.10
C GLY A 13 -29.25 15.44 36.63
N LEU A 14 -28.26 15.07 35.82
CA LEU A 14 -28.47 14.45 34.51
C LEU A 14 -29.17 13.09 34.71
N ARG A 15 -30.47 13.12 35.02
CA ARG A 15 -31.35 11.96 34.94
C ARG A 15 -31.59 11.65 33.46
N PHE A 16 -30.58 11.09 32.80
CA PHE A 16 -30.79 10.46 31.51
C PHE A 16 -31.80 9.32 31.72
N ARG A 17 -32.99 9.45 31.12
CA ARG A 17 -34.01 8.40 31.18
C ARG A 17 -33.41 7.13 30.58
N ARG A 18 -33.51 6.01 31.30
CA ARG A 18 -33.05 4.68 30.81
C ARG A 18 -33.59 4.35 29.41
N GLU A 19 -34.77 4.88 29.09
CA GLU A 19 -35.45 4.83 27.79
C GLU A 19 -34.64 5.45 26.63
N VAL A 20 -33.72 6.38 26.91
CA VAL A 20 -32.85 7.02 25.90
C VAL A 20 -31.46 6.39 25.88
N ILE A 21 -30.96 5.95 27.04
CA ILE A 21 -29.60 5.37 27.16
C ILE A 21 -29.50 4.05 26.40
N ILE A 22 -30.49 3.16 26.54
CA ILE A 22 -30.44 1.82 25.93
C ILE A 22 -30.45 1.92 24.39
N PRO A 23 -31.37 2.67 23.74
CA PRO A 23 -31.33 2.86 22.29
C PRO A 23 -30.04 3.54 21.81
N ALA A 24 -29.53 4.54 22.54
CA ALA A 24 -28.28 5.21 22.18
C ALA A 24 -27.08 4.24 22.26
N ALA A 25 -27.00 3.42 23.30
CA ALA A 25 -25.96 2.41 23.44
C ALA A 25 -26.04 1.34 22.33
N ILE A 26 -27.25 0.89 21.98
CA ILE A 26 -27.46 -0.04 20.86
C ILE A 26 -27.03 0.60 19.55
N PHE A 27 -27.40 1.86 19.30
CA PHE A 27 -27.01 2.58 18.08
C PHE A 27 -25.49 2.74 17.96
N ILE A 28 -24.82 3.10 19.06
CA ILE A 28 -23.35 3.19 19.10
C ILE A 28 -22.73 1.82 18.83
N LEU A 29 -23.23 0.76 19.46
CA LEU A 29 -22.73 -0.60 19.24
C LEU A 29 -22.89 -1.03 17.78
N LEU A 30 -24.06 -0.83 17.18
CA LEU A 30 -24.31 -1.12 15.77
C LEU A 30 -23.40 -0.31 14.85
N SER A 31 -23.15 0.96 15.18
CA SER A 31 -22.24 1.82 14.42
C SER A 31 -20.80 1.33 14.48
N ILE A 32 -20.33 0.90 15.67
CA ILE A 32 -18.98 0.31 15.84
C ILE A 32 -18.87 -1.00 15.06
N MET A 33 -19.87 -1.88 15.14
CA MET A 33 -19.88 -3.14 14.38
C MET A 33 -19.85 -2.89 12.87
N LEU A 34 -20.63 -1.90 12.38
CA LEU A 34 -20.65 -1.51 10.98
C LEU A 34 -19.29 -0.95 10.55
N ALA A 35 -18.71 -0.04 11.33
CA ALA A 35 -17.39 0.52 11.07
C ALA A 35 -16.29 -0.55 11.07
N TYR A 36 -16.37 -1.52 11.99
CA TYR A 36 -15.44 -2.65 12.05
C TYR A 36 -15.56 -3.59 10.84
N PHE A 37 -16.77 -3.84 10.35
CA PHE A 37 -16.99 -4.65 9.16
C PHE A 37 -16.46 -3.98 7.88
N PHE A 38 -16.71 -2.67 7.74
CA PHE A 38 -16.26 -1.83 6.63
C PHE A 38 -14.86 -1.25 6.83
N ARG A 39 -14.11 -1.71 7.85
CA ARG A 39 -12.74 -1.22 8.12
C ARG A 39 -11.84 -1.17 6.87
N PRO A 40 -11.85 -2.15 5.94
CA PRO A 40 -10.95 -2.10 4.78
C PRO A 40 -11.12 -0.86 3.91
N TRP A 41 -12.32 -0.25 3.87
CA TRP A 41 -12.54 0.99 3.12
C TRP A 41 -11.87 2.22 3.75
N PHE A 42 -11.60 2.16 5.05
CA PHE A 42 -10.89 3.21 5.78
C PHE A 42 -9.39 2.92 5.88
N HIS A 43 -8.90 1.83 5.28
CA HIS A 43 -7.51 1.39 5.37
C HIS A 43 -6.55 2.50 4.95
N GLY A 44 -6.70 3.07 3.75
CA GLY A 44 -5.81 4.13 3.27
C GLY A 44 -5.79 5.38 4.17
N PHE A 45 -6.92 5.75 4.76
CA PHE A 45 -6.99 6.86 5.71
C PHE A 45 -6.25 6.54 7.01
N VAL A 46 -6.49 5.36 7.59
CA VAL A 46 -5.82 4.95 8.83
C VAL A 46 -4.32 4.75 8.61
N MET A 47 -3.94 4.12 7.50
CA MET A 47 -2.55 3.92 7.12
C MET A 47 -1.85 5.26 6.91
N SER A 48 -2.45 6.24 6.23
CA SER A 48 -1.86 7.57 6.07
C SER A 48 -1.54 8.24 7.42
N LEU A 49 -2.42 8.12 8.43
CA LEU A 49 -2.16 8.63 9.77
C LEU A 49 -1.10 7.82 10.53
N TYR A 50 -1.08 6.50 10.30
CA TYR A 50 -0.17 5.56 10.96
C TYR A 50 1.27 5.69 10.42
N THR A 51 1.45 5.75 9.11
CA THR A 51 2.75 5.85 8.43
C THR A 51 3.32 7.25 8.47
N HIS A 52 2.46 8.28 8.55
CA HIS A 52 2.87 9.68 8.68
C HIS A 52 2.37 10.33 9.98
N PRO A 53 3.03 10.06 11.13
CA PRO A 53 2.78 10.74 12.41
C PRO A 53 2.73 12.28 12.36
N PRO A 54 3.48 13.00 11.50
CA PRO A 54 3.37 14.46 11.41
C PRO A 54 1.94 14.97 11.13
N ILE A 55 1.09 14.20 10.44
CA ILE A 55 -0.30 14.59 10.15
C ILE A 55 -1.10 14.70 11.46
N ILE A 56 -0.88 13.78 12.39
CA ILE A 56 -1.51 13.80 13.71
C ILE A 56 -1.05 15.04 14.49
N MET A 57 0.25 15.36 14.44
CA MET A 57 0.79 16.56 15.08
C MET A 57 0.14 17.82 14.52
N LEU A 58 -0.03 17.93 13.21
CA LEU A 58 -0.68 19.06 12.57
C LEU A 58 -2.15 19.21 13.02
N MET A 59 -2.90 18.11 13.09
CA MET A 59 -4.28 18.14 13.60
C MET A 59 -4.33 18.64 15.05
N LEU A 60 -3.41 18.18 15.91
CA LEU A 60 -3.32 18.62 17.31
C LEU A 60 -2.95 20.11 17.41
N VAL A 61 -2.03 20.59 16.57
CA VAL A 61 -1.69 22.02 16.48
C VAL A 61 -2.90 22.87 16.10
N VAL A 62 -3.67 22.44 15.09
CA VAL A 62 -4.89 23.15 14.67
C VAL A 62 -5.92 23.20 15.79
N ILE A 63 -6.16 22.09 16.49
CA ILE A 63 -7.06 22.04 17.65
C ILE A 63 -6.57 23.00 18.75
N ALA A 64 -5.28 22.95 19.08
CA ALA A 64 -4.67 23.83 20.08
C ALA A 64 -4.78 25.31 19.68
N ALA A 65 -4.67 25.63 18.39
CA ALA A 65 -4.82 26.98 17.86
C ALA A 65 -6.25 27.50 18.09
N VAL A 66 -7.25 26.69 17.74
CA VAL A 66 -8.67 27.03 17.93
C VAL A 66 -8.99 27.24 19.42
N LEU A 67 -8.51 26.36 20.29
CA LEU A 67 -8.72 26.48 21.74
C LEU A 67 -8.04 27.72 22.32
N SER A 68 -6.81 28.00 21.91
CA SER A 68 -6.04 29.17 22.37
C SER A 68 -6.65 30.49 21.89
N ALA A 69 -7.15 30.52 20.65
CA ALA A 69 -7.87 31.66 20.09
C ALA A 69 -9.17 31.94 20.86
N ARG A 70 -9.93 30.90 21.21
CA ARG A 70 -11.15 31.04 22.03
C ARG A 70 -10.86 31.61 23.43
N GLN A 71 -9.73 31.25 24.02
CA GLN A 71 -9.29 31.76 25.32
C GLN A 71 -8.62 33.15 25.25
N ARG A 72 -8.40 33.69 24.03
CA ARG A 72 -7.70 34.96 23.78
C ARG A 72 -6.30 35.03 24.43
N SER A 73 -5.61 33.90 24.54
CA SER A 73 -4.26 33.83 25.10
C SER A 73 -3.22 34.01 24.00
N TYR A 74 -2.62 35.20 23.90
CA TYR A 74 -1.58 35.50 22.91
C TYR A 74 -0.30 34.67 23.11
N VAL A 75 0.05 34.36 24.37
CA VAL A 75 1.19 33.48 24.68
C VAL A 75 0.94 32.07 24.17
N ALA A 76 -0.26 31.52 24.40
CA ALA A 76 -0.60 30.19 23.91
C ALA A 76 -0.62 30.14 22.38
N LEU A 77 -1.14 31.18 21.72
CA LEU A 77 -1.07 31.30 20.26
C LEU A 77 0.37 31.35 19.74
N GLY A 78 1.28 32.05 20.42
CA GLY A 78 2.70 32.06 20.07
C GLY A 78 3.34 30.67 20.17
N ILE A 79 3.07 29.91 21.23
CA ILE A 79 3.55 28.54 21.39
C ILE A 79 2.98 27.62 20.30
N VAL A 80 1.67 27.70 20.04
CA VAL A 80 1.02 26.89 19.01
C VAL A 80 1.58 27.20 17.62
N PHE A 81 1.88 28.47 17.33
CA PHE A 81 2.53 28.86 16.09
C PHE A 81 3.90 28.19 15.94
N LEU A 82 4.74 28.22 16.97
CA LEU A 82 6.05 27.55 16.95
C LEU A 82 5.92 26.03 16.76
N LEU A 83 4.97 25.40 17.45
CA LEU A 83 4.67 23.98 17.26
C LEU A 83 4.17 23.68 15.85
N GLY A 84 3.39 24.57 15.25
CA GLY A 84 2.94 24.47 13.87
C GLY A 84 4.08 24.57 12.87
N VAL A 85 5.02 25.49 13.07
CA VAL A 85 6.24 25.58 12.26
C VAL A 85 7.07 24.31 12.39
N ALA A 86 7.25 23.79 13.60
CA ALA A 86 7.98 22.54 13.82
C ALA A 86 7.29 21.33 13.18
N ALA A 87 5.96 21.22 13.31
CA ALA A 87 5.18 20.16 12.66
C ALA A 87 5.24 20.25 11.14
N PHE A 88 5.20 21.46 10.57
CA PHE A 88 5.36 21.68 9.14
C PHE A 88 6.76 21.29 8.67
N ALA A 89 7.81 21.71 9.37
CA ALA A 89 9.18 21.29 9.07
C ALA A 89 9.33 19.76 9.14
N PHE A 90 8.68 19.11 10.10
CA PHE A 90 8.68 17.66 10.21
C PHE A 90 7.95 16.99 9.03
N ILE A 91 6.81 17.52 8.58
CA ILE A 91 6.13 17.04 7.35
C ILE A 91 7.07 17.10 6.14
N VAL A 92 7.78 18.22 5.97
CA VAL A 92 8.71 18.40 4.84
C VAL A 92 9.89 17.42 4.89
N LEU A 93 10.36 17.08 6.10
CA LEU A 93 11.51 16.19 6.30
C LEU A 93 11.13 14.71 6.51
N ASP A 94 9.85 14.38 6.66
CA ASP A 94 9.36 13.05 7.04
C ASP A 94 9.92 11.95 6.12
N GLN A 95 9.79 12.15 4.81
CA GLN A 95 10.30 11.21 3.81
C GLN A 95 11.82 11.05 3.89
N ALA A 96 12.58 12.14 4.04
CA ALA A 96 14.03 12.09 4.18
C ALA A 96 14.47 11.35 5.46
N ILE A 97 13.71 11.49 6.54
CA ILE A 97 13.95 10.76 7.80
C ILE A 97 13.67 9.27 7.63
N VAL A 98 12.56 8.90 6.96
CA VAL A 98 12.23 7.50 6.64
C VAL A 98 13.34 6.87 5.80
N GLU A 99 13.73 7.50 4.69
CA GLU A 99 14.78 7.01 3.80
C GLU A 99 16.14 6.89 4.51
N TYR A 100 16.51 7.86 5.35
CA TYR A 100 17.69 7.75 6.20
C TYR A 100 17.65 6.51 7.12
N TYR A 101 16.51 6.22 7.74
CA TYR A 101 16.38 5.02 8.56
C TYR A 101 16.43 3.72 7.76
N VAL A 102 15.81 3.70 6.56
CA VAL A 102 15.91 2.56 5.64
C VAL A 102 17.37 2.23 5.35
N VAL A 103 18.19 3.23 4.99
CA VAL A 103 19.60 2.97 4.69
C VAL A 103 20.35 2.40 5.88
N ARG A 104 20.12 2.95 7.08
CA ARG A 104 20.85 2.51 8.28
C ARG A 104 20.46 1.10 8.75
N GLN A 105 19.28 0.63 8.35
CA GLN A 105 18.75 -0.68 8.72
C GLN A 105 18.98 -1.74 7.63
N THR A 106 19.29 -1.32 6.40
CA THR A 106 19.57 -2.22 5.27
C THR A 106 21.08 -2.41 5.09
N HIS A 107 21.49 -3.65 4.85
CA HIS A 107 22.87 -3.97 4.50
C HIS A 107 23.09 -3.80 2.99
N TYR A 108 23.93 -2.84 2.61
CA TYR A 108 24.31 -2.61 1.22
C TYR A 108 25.62 -3.33 0.90
N HIS A 109 25.61 -4.11 -0.17
CA HIS A 109 26.81 -4.73 -0.71
C HIS A 109 27.31 -3.92 -1.91
N LYS A 110 28.60 -3.59 -1.90
CA LYS A 110 29.23 -2.97 -3.08
C LYS A 110 29.35 -4.03 -4.17
N VAL A 111 28.73 -3.75 -5.31
CA VAL A 111 28.83 -4.57 -6.50
C VAL A 111 29.75 -3.85 -7.49
N PHE A 112 30.74 -4.56 -8.03
CA PHE A 112 31.76 -3.98 -8.92
C PHE A 112 31.44 -4.18 -10.41
N SER A 113 30.44 -5.00 -10.73
CA SER A 113 29.99 -5.28 -12.09
C SER A 113 28.48 -5.48 -12.12
N ILE A 114 27.82 -4.89 -13.10
CA ILE A 114 26.40 -5.18 -13.36
C ILE A 114 26.32 -6.63 -13.85
N PRO A 115 25.40 -7.47 -13.33
CA PRO A 115 25.21 -8.82 -13.85
C PRO A 115 24.85 -8.76 -15.34
N ASP A 116 25.40 -9.68 -16.13
CA ASP A 116 25.02 -9.83 -17.53
C ASP A 116 23.52 -10.17 -17.60
N SER A 117 22.78 -9.52 -18.50
CA SER A 117 21.39 -9.84 -18.75
C SER A 117 21.26 -10.52 -20.11
N ASP A 118 20.65 -11.69 -20.13
CA ASP A 118 20.42 -12.47 -21.35
C ASP A 118 19.33 -11.84 -22.25
N GLY A 119 18.49 -10.96 -21.70
CA GLY A 119 17.34 -10.35 -22.37
C GLY A 119 17.65 -9.02 -23.05
N VAL A 120 18.00 -9.02 -24.34
CA VAL A 120 18.45 -7.81 -25.05
C VAL A 120 17.31 -6.82 -25.37
N ARG A 121 16.04 -7.26 -25.45
CA ARG A 121 14.86 -6.39 -25.70
C ARG A 121 13.58 -6.96 -25.11
N LEU A 122 12.85 -6.15 -24.34
CA LEU A 122 11.51 -6.47 -23.85
C LEU A 122 10.44 -5.70 -24.65
N LEU A 123 9.31 -6.36 -24.89
CA LEU A 123 8.11 -5.73 -25.43
C LEU A 123 7.63 -4.64 -24.46
N PRO A 124 7.48 -3.38 -24.90
CA PRO A 124 7.01 -2.32 -24.01
C PRO A 124 5.60 -2.60 -23.46
N LYS A 125 5.37 -2.28 -22.18
CA LYS A 125 4.08 -2.47 -21.47
C LYS A 125 2.88 -1.92 -22.25
N ALA A 126 3.03 -0.75 -22.88
CA ALA A 126 1.98 -0.14 -23.69
C ALA A 126 1.61 -0.96 -24.93
N VAL A 127 2.59 -1.57 -25.59
CA VAL A 127 2.37 -2.44 -26.76
C VAL A 127 1.77 -3.76 -26.32
N ALA A 128 2.27 -4.36 -25.24
CA ALA A 128 1.71 -5.57 -24.66
C ALA A 128 0.23 -5.37 -24.30
N ARG A 129 -0.12 -4.25 -23.65
CA ARG A 129 -1.51 -3.90 -23.33
C ARG A 129 -2.39 -3.88 -24.58
N ARG A 130 -1.94 -3.25 -25.68
CA ARG A 130 -2.68 -3.24 -26.94
C ARG A 130 -2.89 -4.64 -27.50
N TYR A 131 -1.86 -5.49 -27.50
CA TYR A 131 -1.99 -6.88 -27.95
C TYR A 131 -3.01 -7.66 -27.12
N LEU A 132 -3.02 -7.45 -25.80
CA LEU A 132 -3.97 -8.09 -24.90
C LEU A 132 -5.40 -7.58 -25.10
N GLU A 133 -5.60 -6.26 -25.20
CA GLU A 133 -6.89 -5.64 -25.51
C GLU A 133 -7.45 -6.18 -26.83
N ASP A 134 -6.63 -6.22 -27.89
CA ASP A 134 -7.02 -6.74 -29.21
C ASP A 134 -7.28 -8.26 -29.19
N SER A 135 -6.73 -9.00 -28.21
CA SER A 135 -6.98 -10.44 -28.04
C SER A 135 -8.25 -10.75 -27.27
N LEU A 136 -8.79 -9.75 -26.54
CA LEU A 136 -9.95 -9.92 -25.69
C LEU A 136 -11.22 -9.94 -26.54
N GLN A 137 -11.68 -11.14 -26.88
CA GLN A 137 -12.87 -11.35 -27.71
C GLN A 137 -14.20 -11.11 -26.98
N LYS A 138 -14.18 -10.84 -25.67
CA LYS A 138 -15.38 -10.69 -24.84
C LYS A 138 -15.62 -9.23 -24.47
N SER A 139 -16.74 -8.68 -24.93
CA SER A 139 -17.14 -7.28 -24.64
C SER A 139 -17.55 -6.99 -23.19
N ARG A 140 -17.58 -8.01 -22.32
CA ARG A 140 -17.99 -7.91 -20.91
C ARG A 140 -16.80 -7.88 -19.94
N GLU A 141 -15.59 -7.94 -20.46
CA GLU A 141 -14.37 -8.01 -19.69
C GLU A 141 -13.41 -6.92 -20.22
N ARG A 142 -12.48 -6.47 -19.38
CA ARG A 142 -11.38 -5.59 -19.75
C ARG A 142 -10.06 -6.14 -19.21
N VAL A 143 -8.97 -5.67 -19.80
CA VAL A 143 -7.61 -5.99 -19.36
C VAL A 143 -7.31 -5.23 -18.07
N GLY A 144 -6.85 -5.94 -17.04
CA GLY A 144 -6.44 -5.35 -15.76
C GLY A 144 -5.02 -4.78 -15.74
N GLY A 145 -4.44 -4.68 -14.54
CA GLY A 145 -3.03 -4.32 -14.33
C GLY A 145 -2.10 -5.27 -15.08
N LEU A 146 -1.10 -4.72 -15.77
CA LEU A 146 -0.08 -5.53 -16.48
C LEU A 146 1.16 -5.65 -15.62
N ASN A 147 1.56 -6.90 -15.40
CA ASN A 147 2.73 -7.27 -14.63
C ASN A 147 3.62 -8.22 -15.44
N ILE A 148 4.93 -8.03 -15.35
CA ILE A 148 5.89 -8.92 -15.99
C ILE A 148 6.23 -10.06 -15.02
N VAL A 149 6.13 -11.29 -15.50
CA VAL A 149 6.39 -12.51 -14.73
C VAL A 149 7.07 -13.53 -15.63
N ASP A 150 7.85 -14.43 -15.03
CA ASP A 150 8.36 -15.61 -15.71
C ASP A 150 7.27 -16.70 -15.72
N ILE A 151 6.88 -17.12 -16.93
CA ILE A 151 6.04 -18.28 -17.16
C ILE A 151 6.83 -19.25 -18.05
N ASP A 152 7.07 -20.46 -17.53
CA ASP A 152 7.75 -21.54 -18.26
C ASP A 152 9.15 -21.12 -18.79
N SER A 153 9.92 -20.36 -18.00
CA SER A 153 11.26 -19.82 -18.33
C SER A 153 11.25 -18.79 -19.46
N ARG A 154 10.16 -18.01 -19.56
CA ARG A 154 10.02 -16.90 -20.51
C ARG A 154 9.34 -15.73 -19.84
N LEU A 155 9.91 -14.54 -20.02
CA LEU A 155 9.26 -13.33 -19.53
C LEU A 155 7.99 -13.05 -20.32
N SER A 156 6.91 -12.83 -19.59
CA SER A 156 5.58 -12.58 -20.15
C SER A 156 4.86 -11.48 -19.40
N TRP A 157 4.15 -10.63 -20.13
CA TRP A 157 3.19 -9.69 -19.60
C TRP A 157 1.88 -10.41 -19.27
N VAL A 158 1.50 -10.38 -18.00
CA VAL A 158 0.28 -10.99 -17.50
C VAL A 158 -0.67 -9.93 -16.99
N ALA A 159 -1.95 -10.08 -17.33
CA ALA A 159 -3.02 -9.24 -16.82
C ALA A 159 -4.27 -10.07 -16.48
N PRO A 160 -4.97 -9.77 -15.39
CA PRO A 160 -6.24 -10.41 -15.10
C PRO A 160 -7.33 -9.93 -16.07
N ARG A 161 -8.35 -10.76 -16.25
CA ARG A 161 -9.56 -10.45 -17.01
C ARG A 161 -10.65 -9.99 -16.06
N ILE A 162 -10.81 -8.68 -15.99
CA ILE A 162 -11.68 -8.03 -15.00
C ILE A 162 -13.05 -7.77 -15.65
N PRO A 163 -14.17 -8.10 -15.00
CA PRO A 163 -15.50 -7.73 -15.47
C PRO A 163 -15.64 -6.22 -15.71
N ASP A 164 -16.26 -5.83 -16.82
CA ASP A 164 -16.44 -4.42 -17.19
C ASP A 164 -17.87 -3.92 -16.91
N GLY A 165 -17.97 -2.77 -16.24
CA GLY A 165 -19.23 -2.17 -15.81
C GLY A 165 -19.72 -2.57 -14.42
N LEU A 166 -20.51 -1.70 -13.79
CA LEU A 166 -20.90 -1.78 -12.37
C LEU A 166 -21.64 -3.07 -11.99
N ILE A 167 -22.59 -3.51 -12.83
CA ILE A 167 -23.36 -4.73 -12.55
C ILE A 167 -22.45 -5.96 -12.62
N LEU A 168 -21.54 -6.01 -13.60
CA LEU A 168 -20.62 -7.14 -13.77
C LEU A 168 -19.57 -7.15 -12.67
N TYR A 169 -19.05 -5.97 -12.28
CA TYR A 169 -18.16 -5.80 -11.15
C TYR A 169 -18.72 -6.41 -9.84
N LEU A 170 -20.03 -6.29 -9.59
CA LEU A 170 -20.68 -6.80 -8.38
C LEU A 170 -21.11 -8.28 -8.48
N THR A 171 -21.35 -8.79 -9.68
CA THR A 171 -21.98 -10.10 -9.88
C THR A 171 -21.04 -11.16 -10.46
N GLN A 172 -19.99 -10.76 -11.16
CA GLN A 172 -19.05 -11.64 -11.83
C GLN A 172 -17.70 -11.67 -11.10
N LYS A 173 -16.98 -12.78 -11.29
CA LYS A 173 -15.63 -13.00 -10.78
C LYS A 173 -14.59 -12.75 -11.87
N VAL A 174 -13.33 -12.57 -11.48
CA VAL A 174 -12.22 -12.52 -12.44
C VAL A 174 -12.13 -13.88 -13.16
N ASN A 175 -12.08 -13.84 -14.49
CA ASN A 175 -12.15 -15.04 -15.33
C ASN A 175 -10.79 -15.37 -15.96
N GLY A 176 -9.79 -15.48 -15.10
CA GLY A 176 -8.44 -15.90 -15.43
C GLY A 176 -7.59 -14.76 -15.95
N ILE A 177 -6.58 -15.10 -16.75
CA ILE A 177 -5.51 -14.18 -17.14
C ILE A 177 -5.31 -14.17 -18.65
N LEU A 178 -4.77 -13.05 -19.12
CA LEU A 178 -4.22 -12.86 -20.44
C LEU A 178 -2.70 -12.82 -20.32
N VAL A 179 -2.01 -13.46 -21.26
CA VAL A 179 -0.56 -13.53 -21.29
C VAL A 179 -0.08 -13.06 -22.66
N ALA A 180 0.83 -12.09 -22.70
CA ALA A 180 1.56 -11.68 -23.89
C ALA A 180 3.05 -11.97 -23.68
N ASP A 181 3.67 -12.63 -24.64
CA ASP A 181 5.11 -12.89 -24.61
C ASP A 181 5.89 -11.56 -24.61
N ALA A 182 6.78 -11.36 -23.63
CA ALA A 182 7.53 -10.13 -23.46
C ALA A 182 8.86 -10.14 -24.23
N GLU A 183 9.33 -11.29 -24.71
CA GLU A 183 10.63 -11.44 -25.37
C GLU A 183 10.54 -11.26 -26.90
N THR A 184 9.32 -11.25 -27.45
CA THR A 184 9.05 -11.08 -28.88
C THR A 184 8.24 -9.83 -29.18
N THR A 185 8.56 -9.16 -30.28
CA THR A 185 7.75 -8.06 -30.81
C THR A 185 6.57 -8.56 -31.64
N GLN A 186 6.51 -9.85 -31.95
CA GLN A 186 5.38 -10.43 -32.65
C GLN A 186 4.19 -10.58 -31.69
N ARG A 187 2.98 -10.46 -32.23
CA ARG A 187 1.76 -10.68 -31.44
C ARG A 187 1.64 -12.16 -31.07
N ASN A 188 2.13 -12.53 -29.89
CA ASN A 188 1.98 -13.85 -29.29
C ASN A 188 1.23 -13.71 -27.97
N THR A 189 -0.07 -14.00 -28.00
CA THR A 189 -0.97 -13.85 -26.84
C THR A 189 -1.70 -15.14 -26.55
N SER A 190 -1.88 -15.48 -25.28
CA SER A 190 -2.72 -16.58 -24.83
C SER A 190 -3.73 -16.13 -23.78
N MET A 191 -4.86 -16.82 -23.73
CA MET A 191 -5.94 -16.57 -22.77
C MET A 191 -6.18 -17.82 -21.96
N ILE A 192 -6.01 -17.72 -20.64
CA ILE A 192 -6.22 -18.83 -19.72
C ILE A 192 -7.49 -18.52 -18.92
N SER A 193 -8.53 -19.32 -19.14
CA SER A 193 -9.83 -19.13 -18.48
C SER A 193 -9.94 -20.02 -17.24
N ARG A 194 -9.87 -19.39 -16.07
CA ARG A 194 -10.09 -19.99 -14.74
C ARG A 194 -10.82 -18.99 -13.87
N SER A 195 -11.84 -19.44 -13.14
CA SER A 195 -12.56 -18.52 -12.24
C SER A 195 -11.73 -18.31 -10.99
N LEU A 196 -11.41 -17.06 -10.67
CA LEU A 196 -10.74 -16.70 -9.42
C LEU A 196 -11.79 -16.21 -8.43
N ALA A 197 -11.89 -16.84 -7.27
CA ALA A 197 -12.86 -16.43 -6.24
C ALA A 197 -12.57 -15.02 -5.70
N VAL A 198 -11.29 -14.62 -5.74
CA VAL A 198 -10.76 -13.35 -5.26
C VAL A 198 -9.93 -12.72 -6.37
N GLY A 199 -10.07 -11.42 -6.56
CA GLY A 199 -9.32 -10.72 -7.59
C GLY A 199 -9.22 -9.23 -7.36
N GLU A 200 -8.41 -8.58 -8.18
CA GLU A 200 -8.35 -7.14 -8.25
C GLU A 200 -9.61 -6.56 -8.90
N GLU A 201 -10.01 -5.37 -8.44
CA GLU A 201 -11.08 -4.57 -9.03
C GLU A 201 -12.39 -5.34 -9.29
N ILE A 202 -12.79 -6.22 -8.36
CA ILE A 202 -14.10 -6.87 -8.35
C ILE A 202 -14.77 -6.81 -6.98
N GLY A 203 -16.11 -6.74 -6.99
CA GLY A 203 -16.96 -6.91 -5.81
C GLY A 203 -16.62 -6.03 -4.60
N ILE A 204 -17.14 -6.42 -3.43
CA ILE A 204 -16.75 -5.84 -2.14
C ILE A 204 -15.99 -6.90 -1.35
N ALA A 205 -16.66 -7.99 -0.98
CA ALA A 205 -16.05 -9.09 -0.20
C ALA A 205 -15.12 -9.99 -1.01
N ASP A 206 -15.23 -9.93 -2.34
CA ASP A 206 -14.42 -10.69 -3.29
C ASP A 206 -13.18 -9.92 -3.74
N ASN A 207 -13.09 -8.65 -3.36
CA ASN A 207 -11.94 -7.81 -3.63
C ASN A 207 -10.75 -8.31 -2.82
N ILE A 208 -9.59 -8.44 -3.46
CA ILE A 208 -8.36 -8.91 -2.81
C ILE A 208 -7.99 -8.03 -1.59
N TYR A 209 -8.00 -6.70 -1.74
CA TYR A 209 -7.64 -5.79 -0.66
C TYR A 209 -8.60 -5.91 0.51
N TRP A 210 -9.90 -6.09 0.25
CA TRP A 210 -10.88 -6.31 1.31
C TRP A 210 -10.57 -7.56 2.13
N ARG A 211 -10.19 -8.66 1.48
CA ARG A 211 -9.81 -9.90 2.18
C ARG A 211 -8.51 -9.74 2.96
N LEU A 212 -7.46 -9.21 2.31
CA LEU A 212 -6.15 -9.06 2.94
C LEU A 212 -6.17 -8.10 4.13
N PHE A 213 -6.88 -6.96 4.03
CA PHE A 213 -7.01 -6.02 5.15
C PHE A 213 -7.93 -6.55 6.27
N LYS A 214 -8.72 -7.59 6.02
CA LYS A 214 -9.40 -8.32 7.08
C LYS A 214 -8.46 -9.26 7.82
N GLU A 215 -7.51 -9.89 7.15
CA GLU A 215 -6.46 -10.71 7.78
C GLU A 215 -5.51 -9.84 8.61
N ARG A 216 -4.92 -8.80 8.00
CA ARG A 216 -4.03 -7.88 8.70
C ARG A 216 -4.23 -6.45 8.20
N TYR A 217 -4.59 -5.56 9.12
CA TYR A 217 -5.01 -4.21 8.77
C TYR A 217 -3.87 -3.19 8.67
N LEU A 218 -2.87 -3.27 9.54
CA LEU A 218 -1.76 -2.30 9.61
C LEU A 218 -0.57 -2.72 8.74
N VAL A 219 -0.86 -3.02 7.47
CA VAL A 219 0.13 -3.33 6.43
C VAL A 219 -0.32 -2.72 5.12
N ASP A 220 0.64 -2.43 4.25
CA ASP A 220 0.36 -2.13 2.86
C ASP A 220 0.61 -3.35 1.99
N ILE A 221 -0.13 -3.44 0.89
CA ILE A 221 0.00 -4.48 -0.10
C ILE A 221 0.74 -3.90 -1.30
N GLY A 222 1.82 -4.56 -1.70
CA GLY A 222 2.55 -4.23 -2.92
C GLY A 222 1.73 -4.52 -4.17
N ASP A 223 2.33 -4.29 -5.33
CA ASP A 223 1.69 -4.55 -6.61
C ASP A 223 1.29 -6.04 -6.75
N VAL A 224 0.01 -6.27 -7.00
CA VAL A 224 -0.58 -7.61 -7.08
C VAL A 224 -0.36 -8.15 -8.48
N TYR A 225 0.10 -9.40 -8.57
CA TYR A 225 0.35 -10.03 -9.87
C TYR A 225 -0.08 -11.49 -9.87
N TYR A 226 -0.14 -12.09 -11.05
CA TYR A 226 -0.67 -13.43 -11.26
C TYR A 226 0.41 -14.34 -11.80
N LEU A 227 0.58 -15.50 -11.14
CA LEU A 227 1.47 -16.56 -11.57
C LEU A 227 0.69 -17.74 -12.12
N ARG A 228 1.36 -18.49 -12.99
CA ARG A 228 0.88 -19.77 -13.47
C ARG A 228 1.69 -20.88 -12.81
N ASP A 229 1.01 -21.73 -12.05
CA ASP A 229 1.58 -22.95 -11.49
C ASP A 229 0.93 -24.15 -12.20
N GLY A 230 1.60 -24.64 -13.26
CA GLY A 230 1.08 -25.70 -14.12
C GLY A 230 -0.25 -25.35 -14.80
N ARG A 231 -1.36 -25.83 -14.22
CA ARG A 231 -2.75 -25.61 -14.70
C ARG A 231 -3.56 -24.63 -13.85
N SER A 232 -3.05 -24.25 -12.68
CA SER A 232 -3.67 -23.32 -11.76
C SER A 232 -3.09 -21.92 -11.89
N ILE A 233 -3.92 -20.93 -11.58
CA ILE A 233 -3.51 -19.53 -11.44
C ILE A 233 -3.41 -19.20 -9.95
N LEU A 234 -2.30 -18.56 -9.57
CA LEU A 234 -2.07 -18.04 -8.24
C LEU A 234 -2.07 -16.51 -8.29
N THR A 235 -2.74 -15.88 -7.34
CA THR A 235 -2.64 -14.43 -7.14
C THR A 235 -1.64 -14.16 -6.04
N VAL A 236 -0.69 -13.27 -6.29
CA VAL A 236 0.41 -12.97 -5.39
C VAL A 236 0.34 -11.51 -4.98
N ALA A 237 0.43 -11.26 -3.68
CA ALA A 237 0.34 -9.93 -3.08
C ALA A 237 1.46 -9.73 -2.05
N PRO A 238 2.57 -9.04 -2.41
CA PRO A 238 3.66 -8.74 -1.48
C PRO A 238 3.20 -7.89 -0.29
N ILE A 239 3.79 -8.10 0.87
CA ILE A 239 3.39 -7.43 2.13
C ILE A 239 4.48 -6.45 2.57
N ILE A 240 4.06 -5.21 2.82
CA ILE A 240 4.89 -4.15 3.39
C ILE A 240 4.36 -3.86 4.80
N ALA A 241 5.14 -4.19 5.81
CA ALA A 241 4.85 -3.88 7.19
C ALA A 241 5.70 -2.71 7.68
N TYR A 242 5.38 -2.18 8.86
CA TYR A 242 6.00 -0.97 9.38
C TYR A 242 6.56 -1.19 10.78
N ARG A 243 7.75 -0.65 11.02
CA ARG A 243 8.41 -0.63 12.32
C ARG A 243 8.58 0.79 12.79
N PHE A 244 8.18 1.06 14.03
CA PHE A 244 8.39 2.38 14.63
C PHE A 244 9.88 2.62 14.91
N SER A 245 10.42 3.70 14.34
CA SER A 245 11.75 4.23 14.62
C SER A 245 11.59 5.72 14.89
N LEU A 246 11.62 6.12 16.17
CA LEU A 246 11.32 7.50 16.58
C LEU A 246 12.01 8.52 15.65
N PRO A 247 11.27 9.44 14.98
CA PRO A 247 9.84 9.74 15.12
C PRO A 247 8.90 9.16 14.03
N VAL A 248 9.38 8.29 13.15
CA VAL A 248 8.68 7.82 11.94
C VAL A 248 8.35 6.32 11.95
N MET A 249 7.52 5.88 11.01
CA MET A 249 7.34 4.47 10.69
C MET A 249 8.21 4.09 9.49
N VAL A 250 9.02 3.05 9.63
CA VAL A 250 9.94 2.58 8.58
C VAL A 250 9.34 1.33 7.93
N PRO A 251 9.11 1.32 6.59
CA PRO A 251 8.58 0.17 5.89
C PRO A 251 9.64 -0.93 5.76
N TYR A 252 9.21 -2.19 5.88
CA TYR A 252 10.05 -3.37 5.67
C TYR A 252 9.25 -4.50 5.02
N TYR A 253 9.95 -5.41 4.36
CA TYR A 253 9.34 -6.56 3.69
C TYR A 253 8.93 -7.63 4.69
N ASP A 254 7.66 -8.02 4.67
CA ASP A 254 7.06 -8.96 5.64
C ASP A 254 6.53 -10.24 4.99
N GLY A 255 7.03 -10.54 3.78
CA GLY A 255 6.69 -11.72 3.02
C GLY A 255 5.58 -11.45 2.00
N VAL A 256 4.80 -12.47 1.69
CA VAL A 256 3.87 -12.44 0.56
C VAL A 256 2.62 -13.27 0.85
N TYR A 257 1.47 -12.78 0.41
CA TYR A 257 0.25 -13.59 0.35
C TYR A 257 0.16 -14.30 -1.00
N VAL A 258 -0.10 -15.60 -0.96
CA VAL A 258 -0.42 -16.41 -2.14
C VAL A 258 -1.86 -16.86 -2.01
N ILE A 259 -2.67 -16.52 -3.02
CA ILE A 259 -4.09 -16.83 -3.07
C ILE A 259 -4.35 -17.79 -4.21
N ASP A 260 -4.97 -18.92 -3.91
CA ASP A 260 -5.37 -19.89 -4.92
C ASP A 260 -6.66 -19.46 -5.67
N GLU A 261 -7.05 -20.23 -6.67
CA GLU A 261 -8.28 -19.99 -7.45
C GLU A 261 -9.54 -20.03 -6.57
N GLY A 262 -9.51 -20.78 -5.46
CA GLY A 262 -10.60 -20.91 -4.49
C GLY A 262 -10.70 -19.74 -3.50
N GLY A 263 -9.69 -18.88 -3.45
CA GLY A 263 -9.61 -17.75 -2.54
C GLY A 263 -9.06 -18.07 -1.16
N LEU A 264 -8.37 -19.21 -0.99
CA LEU A 264 -7.61 -19.52 0.21
C LEU A 264 -6.35 -18.65 0.24
N VAL A 265 -6.19 -17.89 1.32
CA VAL A 265 -5.04 -17.01 1.52
C VAL A 265 -3.98 -17.74 2.32
N THR A 266 -2.78 -17.89 1.75
CA THR A 266 -1.60 -18.43 2.43
C THR A 266 -0.58 -17.31 2.62
N HIS A 267 -0.14 -17.08 3.86
CA HIS A 267 0.97 -16.18 4.14
C HIS A 267 2.28 -16.95 4.11
N LEU A 268 3.26 -16.44 3.36
CA LEU A 268 4.63 -16.92 3.36
C LEU A 268 5.51 -15.81 3.92
N SER A 269 6.31 -16.12 4.93
CA SER A 269 7.35 -15.24 5.45
C SER A 269 8.42 -14.97 4.39
N PRO A 270 9.29 -13.94 4.56
CA PRO A 270 10.37 -13.65 3.62
C PRO A 270 11.25 -14.87 3.29
N ASP A 271 11.62 -15.67 4.30
CA ASP A 271 12.47 -16.84 4.13
C ASP A 271 11.73 -17.97 3.40
N GLU A 272 10.46 -18.19 3.72
CA GLU A 272 9.61 -19.17 3.04
C GLU A 272 9.40 -18.77 1.57
N ALA A 273 9.14 -17.49 1.30
CA ALA A 273 8.98 -16.96 -0.05
C ALA A 273 10.27 -17.10 -0.88
N ALA A 274 11.43 -16.88 -0.26
CA ALA A 274 12.72 -17.08 -0.94
C ALA A 274 13.01 -18.55 -1.26
N ALA A 275 12.53 -19.48 -0.43
CA ALA A 275 12.71 -20.92 -0.63
C ALA A 275 11.63 -21.57 -1.53
N ASP A 276 10.51 -20.89 -1.73
CA ASP A 276 9.37 -21.44 -2.46
C ASP A 276 9.66 -21.59 -3.96
N PRO A 277 9.53 -22.79 -4.54
CA PRO A 277 9.78 -23.02 -5.95
C PRO A 277 8.94 -22.15 -6.90
N ARG A 278 7.76 -21.70 -6.47
CA ARG A 278 6.84 -20.88 -7.28
C ARG A 278 7.39 -19.49 -7.58
N PHE A 279 8.32 -19.00 -6.77
CA PHE A 279 8.98 -17.71 -6.97
C PHE A 279 10.32 -17.80 -7.71
N ARG A 280 10.72 -18.97 -8.20
CA ARG A 280 11.91 -19.08 -9.06
C ARG A 280 11.69 -18.26 -10.33
N GLY A 281 12.58 -17.31 -10.60
CA GLY A 281 12.47 -16.37 -11.72
C GLY A 281 11.42 -15.26 -11.54
N ASN A 282 10.71 -15.23 -10.41
CA ASN A 282 9.62 -14.28 -10.16
C ASN A 282 9.87 -13.45 -8.88
N ARG A 283 9.36 -12.22 -8.86
CA ARG A 283 9.58 -11.28 -7.73
C ARG A 283 8.71 -11.61 -6.52
N ALA A 284 9.27 -12.06 -5.40
CA ALA A 284 8.52 -12.06 -4.13
C ALA A 284 8.52 -10.69 -3.45
N PHE A 285 9.57 -9.89 -3.71
CA PHE A 285 9.80 -8.59 -3.10
C PHE A 285 9.03 -7.47 -3.84
N PRO A 286 8.38 -6.52 -3.12
CA PRO A 286 7.61 -5.46 -3.75
C PRO A 286 8.49 -4.43 -4.47
N GLU A 287 8.11 -4.06 -5.70
CA GLU A 287 8.82 -3.05 -6.51
C GLU A 287 8.89 -1.68 -5.83
N SER A 288 7.80 -1.24 -5.19
CA SER A 288 7.78 0.05 -4.48
C SER A 288 8.81 0.11 -3.35
N LEU A 289 9.00 -1.01 -2.64
CA LEU A 289 10.01 -1.12 -1.59
C LEU A 289 11.42 -1.22 -2.17
N ALA A 290 11.58 -1.90 -3.31
CA ALA A 290 12.86 -1.97 -4.02
C ALA A 290 13.31 -0.58 -4.47
N ARG A 291 12.40 0.20 -5.08
CA ARG A 291 12.64 1.60 -5.42
C ARG A 291 13.04 2.41 -4.18
N LEU A 292 12.26 2.30 -3.10
CA LEU A 292 12.56 3.01 -1.85
C LEU A 292 13.97 2.69 -1.35
N TYR A 293 14.41 1.43 -1.39
CA TYR A 293 15.73 1.04 -0.89
C TYR A 293 16.87 1.63 -1.72
N VAL A 294 16.70 1.70 -3.04
CA VAL A 294 17.68 2.32 -3.95
C VAL A 294 17.68 3.83 -3.76
N ASP A 295 16.51 4.48 -3.75
CA ASP A 295 16.39 5.92 -3.53
C ASP A 295 16.98 6.35 -2.19
N SER A 296 16.71 5.55 -1.15
CA SER A 296 17.18 5.81 0.21
C SER A 296 18.69 5.92 0.27
N TYR A 297 19.44 5.17 -0.55
CA TYR A 297 20.90 5.13 -0.51
C TYR A 297 21.57 6.51 -0.65
N ARG A 298 20.89 7.50 -1.25
CA ARG A 298 21.35 8.91 -1.26
C ARG A 298 21.65 9.46 0.15
N TYR A 299 20.97 8.94 1.17
CA TYR A 299 21.10 9.35 2.58
C TYR A 299 22.16 8.57 3.36
N HIS A 300 23.00 7.75 2.71
CA HIS A 300 24.02 6.95 3.41
C HIS A 300 25.08 7.78 4.16
N LEU A 301 25.35 9.02 3.74
CA LEU A 301 26.17 10.00 4.47
C LEU A 301 25.34 10.99 5.31
N GLY A 302 24.04 10.75 5.46
CA GLY A 302 23.12 11.56 6.25
C GLY A 302 22.31 12.59 5.46
N ILE A 303 21.31 13.18 6.14
CA ILE A 303 20.32 14.09 5.54
C ILE A 303 20.96 15.40 5.06
N ILE A 304 21.91 15.96 5.82
CA ILE A 304 22.60 17.19 5.43
C ILE A 304 23.41 16.97 4.14
N ASN A 305 24.05 15.81 4.01
CA ASN A 305 24.75 15.46 2.78
C ASN A 305 23.80 15.43 1.59
N ALA A 306 22.72 14.67 1.69
CA ALA A 306 21.78 14.48 0.58
C ALA A 306 21.05 15.75 0.12
N ILE A 307 20.91 16.76 1.00
CA ILE A 307 20.19 18.01 0.67
C ILE A 307 21.14 19.14 0.23
N PHE A 308 22.35 19.20 0.81
CA PHE A 308 23.24 20.36 0.63
C PHE A 308 24.59 20.01 -0.01
N LEU A 309 25.24 18.93 0.43
CA LEU A 309 26.64 18.65 0.06
C LEU A 309 26.75 17.75 -1.18
N HIS A 310 25.82 16.81 -1.33
CA HIS A 310 25.71 15.86 -2.44
C HIS A 310 26.98 15.01 -2.66
N GLU A 311 27.74 14.71 -1.61
CA GLU A 311 28.94 13.86 -1.71
C GLU A 311 28.53 12.39 -1.91
N ASP A 312 29.18 11.71 -2.86
CA ASP A 312 28.98 10.29 -3.22
C ASP A 312 27.50 9.88 -3.39
N GLN A 313 26.64 10.81 -3.81
CA GLN A 313 25.21 10.59 -3.92
C GLN A 313 24.86 9.79 -5.18
N VAL A 314 24.02 8.75 -5.02
CA VAL A 314 23.47 8.01 -6.14
C VAL A 314 22.26 8.75 -6.71
N GLU A 315 22.25 8.92 -8.02
CA GLU A 315 21.12 9.44 -8.79
C GLU A 315 20.61 8.36 -9.75
N ILE A 316 19.30 8.11 -9.70
CA ILE A 316 18.63 7.19 -10.62
C ILE A 316 18.14 8.00 -11.81
N ALA A 317 18.64 7.70 -13.01
CA ALA A 317 18.20 8.34 -14.24
C ALA A 317 16.90 7.68 -14.75
N ASP A 318 15.75 8.19 -14.34
CA ASP A 318 14.46 7.73 -14.86
C ASP A 318 14.22 8.21 -16.31
N VAL A 319 13.49 7.43 -17.10
CA VAL A 319 13.19 7.75 -18.50
C VAL A 319 12.07 8.78 -18.55
N ALA A 320 12.38 9.99 -19.00
CA ALA A 320 11.41 11.08 -19.07
C ALA A 320 10.17 10.72 -19.92
N GLY A 321 8.97 10.96 -19.37
CA GLY A 321 7.69 10.77 -20.07
C GLY A 321 7.18 9.33 -20.09
N GLN A 322 7.77 8.40 -19.33
CA GLN A 322 7.27 7.05 -19.15
C GLN A 322 6.95 6.77 -17.67
N ASP A 323 5.83 6.10 -17.40
CA ASP A 323 5.46 5.61 -16.05
C ASP A 323 6.29 4.38 -15.59
N ASN A 324 7.39 4.08 -16.29
CA ASN A 324 8.27 2.95 -15.98
C ASN A 324 9.53 3.47 -15.29
N THR A 325 9.60 3.34 -13.98
CA THR A 325 10.72 3.81 -13.16
C THR A 325 11.68 2.67 -12.86
N GLN A 326 12.97 2.98 -12.70
CA GLN A 326 13.96 1.99 -12.27
C GLN A 326 13.77 1.63 -10.79
N PRO A 327 14.18 0.45 -10.29
CA PRO A 327 14.87 -0.63 -11.01
C PRO A 327 13.92 -1.43 -11.91
N PHE A 328 14.39 -1.78 -13.11
CA PHE A 328 13.64 -2.64 -14.01
C PHE A 328 13.79 -4.11 -13.61
N LEU A 329 12.71 -4.89 -13.72
CA LEU A 329 12.82 -6.34 -13.63
C LEU A 329 13.63 -6.85 -14.83
N MET A 330 14.72 -7.57 -14.56
CA MET A 330 15.56 -8.20 -15.57
C MET A 330 15.55 -9.71 -15.36
N SER A 331 15.60 -10.47 -16.46
CA SER A 331 16.00 -11.88 -16.39
C SER A 331 17.51 -11.91 -16.16
N THR A 332 17.94 -12.61 -15.10
CA THR A 332 19.34 -12.73 -14.66
C THR A 332 19.67 -14.19 -14.39
#